data_AF-A0A423F8Y9-F1
#
_entry.id   AF-A0A423F8Y9-F1
#
_cell.length_a   1.000
_cell.length_b   1.000
_cell.length_c   1.000
_cell.angle_alpha   90.00
_cell.angle_beta   90.00
_cell.angle_gamma   90.00
#
_symmetry.space_group_name_H-M   'P 1'
#
loop_
_entity.id
_entity.type
_entity.pdbx_description
1 polymer ?
#
loop_
_entity_poly.entity_id
_entity_poly.type
_entity_poly.pdbx_seq_one_letter_code
_entity_poly.pdbx_strand_id
1 'polypeptide(L)'
;MAFRPLTARAPGVLLREAKPLKAIFGHAQRLGHLQRLLESQLQPAAREHCHVASWREGQLLLIVTDGHWATRLRYQQKRLQRQLMAFDEFASLTRIQFKVQPSTSPQKTAGQTMDLSENAAEAIQATADEIRDPGLRAALERLAAHARPKS
;
A
#
# COMPACT_ATOMS: atom_id res chain seq x y z
N MET A 1 -33.98 15.69 -20.16
CA MET A 1 -32.94 14.74 -20.60
C MET A 1 -32.72 13.73 -19.48
N ALA A 2 -33.10 12.46 -19.68
CA ALA A 2 -33.00 11.44 -18.63
C ALA A 2 -31.58 10.87 -18.56
N PHE A 3 -30.89 11.09 -17.45
CA PHE A 3 -29.60 10.46 -17.16
C PHE A 3 -29.84 8.95 -16.92
N ARG A 4 -29.37 8.11 -17.84
CA ARG A 4 -29.33 6.65 -17.63
C ARG A 4 -28.02 6.33 -16.91
N PRO A 5 -28.05 5.87 -15.64
CA PRO A 5 -26.82 5.45 -14.97
C PRO A 5 -26.23 4.24 -15.72
N LEU A 6 -24.92 4.31 -15.98
CA LEU A 6 -24.16 3.20 -16.52
C LEU A 6 -24.30 2.00 -15.57
N THR A 7 -24.68 0.84 -16.10
CA THR A 7 -24.80 -0.39 -15.30
C THR A 7 -23.46 -0.69 -14.63
N ALA A 8 -23.46 -0.78 -13.30
CA ALA A 8 -22.27 -1.11 -12.54
C ALA A 8 -21.72 -2.47 -13.01
N ARG A 9 -20.49 -2.48 -13.52
CA ARG A 9 -19.78 -3.69 -13.92
C ARG A 9 -18.73 -4.01 -12.87
N ALA A 10 -18.54 -5.30 -12.58
CA ALA A 10 -17.44 -5.72 -11.71
C ALA A 10 -16.08 -5.27 -12.30
N PRO A 11 -15.17 -4.70 -11.51
CA PRO A 11 -13.88 -4.20 -12.01
C PRO A 11 -13.09 -5.25 -12.80
N GLY A 12 -13.14 -6.51 -12.38
CA GLY A 12 -12.46 -7.61 -13.09
C GLY A 12 -12.98 -7.87 -14.51
N VAL A 13 -14.23 -7.50 -14.81
CA VAL A 13 -14.78 -7.58 -16.18
C VAL A 13 -14.18 -6.47 -17.04
N LEU A 14 -14.15 -5.24 -16.52
CA LEU A 14 -13.55 -4.08 -17.20
C LEU A 14 -12.06 -4.28 -17.50
N LEU A 15 -11.32 -4.84 -16.54
CA LEU A 15 -9.88 -5.13 -16.67
C LEU A 15 -9.58 -6.19 -17.75
N ARG A 16 -10.53 -7.07 -18.08
CA ARG A 16 -10.39 -8.12 -19.09
C ARG A 16 -10.83 -7.69 -20.49
N GLU A 17 -11.70 -6.70 -20.59
CA GLU A 17 -12.29 -6.24 -21.86
C GLU A 17 -11.42 -5.19 -22.58
N ALA A 18 -10.83 -4.24 -21.84
CA ALA A 18 -10.01 -3.20 -22.45
C ALA A 18 -8.62 -3.74 -22.86
N LYS A 19 -8.25 -3.59 -24.14
CA LYS A 19 -7.03 -4.15 -24.74
C LYS A 19 -5.72 -3.90 -23.93
N PRO A 20 -5.38 -2.66 -23.51
CA PRO A 20 -4.15 -2.45 -22.72
C PRO A 20 -4.25 -3.05 -21.31
N LEU A 21 -5.44 -3.06 -20.71
CA LEU A 21 -5.65 -3.56 -19.35
C LEU A 21 -5.59 -5.08 -19.29
N LYS A 22 -6.09 -5.78 -20.33
CA LYS A 22 -6.07 -7.24 -20.41
C LYS A 22 -4.65 -7.80 -20.34
N ALA A 23 -3.69 -7.18 -21.03
CA ALA A 23 -2.29 -7.61 -21.03
C ALA A 23 -1.65 -7.41 -19.66
N ILE A 24 -1.84 -6.24 -19.04
CA ILE A 24 -1.34 -5.93 -17.71
C ILE A 24 -1.96 -6.87 -16.66
N PHE A 25 -3.26 -7.11 -16.75
CA PHE A 25 -3.99 -8.01 -15.85
C PHE A 25 -3.48 -9.45 -15.96
N GLY A 26 -3.28 -9.96 -17.19
CA GLY A 26 -2.69 -11.29 -17.39
C GLY A 26 -1.28 -11.40 -16.82
N HIS A 27 -0.47 -10.33 -16.94
CA HIS A 27 0.86 -10.28 -16.32
C HIS A 27 0.77 -10.30 -14.79
N ALA A 28 -0.12 -9.50 -14.20
CA ALA A 28 -0.33 -9.45 -12.76
C ALA A 28 -0.81 -10.80 -12.21
N GLN A 29 -1.73 -11.48 -12.91
CA GLN A 29 -2.19 -12.82 -12.53
C GLN A 29 -1.05 -13.84 -12.57
N ARG A 30 -0.22 -13.81 -13.63
CA ARG A 30 0.96 -14.67 -13.73
C ARG A 30 1.93 -14.40 -12.57
N LEU A 31 2.23 -13.14 -12.29
CA LEU A 31 3.13 -12.77 -11.19
C LEU A 31 2.57 -13.22 -9.83
N GLY A 32 1.27 -13.06 -9.60
CA GLY A 32 0.59 -13.54 -8.40
C GLY A 32 0.60 -15.06 -8.25
N HIS A 33 0.54 -15.80 -9.36
CA HIS A 33 0.72 -17.26 -9.34
C HIS A 33 2.13 -17.65 -8.90
N LEU A 34 3.15 -17.03 -9.51
CA LEU A 34 4.56 -17.25 -9.14
C LEU A 34 4.83 -16.88 -7.67
N GLN A 35 4.21 -15.80 -7.18
CA GLN A 35 4.30 -15.39 -5.78
C GLN A 35 3.80 -16.49 -4.83
N ARG A 36 2.64 -17.10 -5.12
CA ARG A 36 2.10 -18.20 -4.28
C ARG A 36 3.00 -19.42 -4.27
N LEU A 37 3.58 -19.77 -5.42
CA LEU A 37 4.56 -20.88 -5.50
C LEU A 37 5.79 -20.58 -4.65
N LEU A 38 6.33 -19.35 -4.73
CA LEU A 38 7.43 -18.91 -3.88
C LEU A 38 7.08 -19.02 -2.39
N GLU A 39 5.94 -18.47 -1.98
CA GLU A 39 5.47 -18.47 -0.59
C GLU A 39 5.28 -19.87 -0.01
N SER A 40 4.92 -20.85 -0.86
CA SER A 40 4.80 -22.27 -0.46
C SER A 40 6.13 -22.87 -0.02
N GLN A 41 7.25 -22.36 -0.56
CA GLN A 41 8.61 -22.83 -0.23
C GLN A 41 9.27 -21.99 0.87
N LEU A 42 8.75 -20.78 1.14
CA LEU A 42 9.23 -19.90 2.18
C LEU A 42 8.65 -20.24 3.55
N GLN A 43 9.44 -19.95 4.59
CA GLN A 43 8.96 -20.02 5.97
C GLN A 43 7.91 -18.93 6.19
N PRO A 44 6.88 -19.15 7.05
CA PRO A 44 5.79 -18.20 7.24
C PRO A 44 6.28 -16.77 7.51
N ALA A 45 7.28 -16.61 8.38
CA ALA A 45 7.86 -15.32 8.72
C ALA A 45 8.57 -14.62 7.56
N ALA A 46 8.98 -15.32 6.50
CA ALA A 46 9.68 -14.70 5.37
C ALA A 46 8.74 -14.22 4.25
N ARG A 47 7.45 -14.64 4.28
CA ARG A 47 6.50 -14.41 3.18
C ARG A 47 6.15 -12.94 3.00
N GLU A 48 5.97 -12.22 4.10
CA GLU A 48 5.67 -10.78 4.07
C GLU A 48 6.88 -9.91 3.66
N HIS A 49 8.07 -10.49 3.68
CA HIS A 49 9.33 -9.79 3.42
C HIS A 49 9.93 -10.11 2.06
N CYS A 50 9.30 -10.96 1.24
CA CYS A 50 9.85 -11.42 -0.02
C CYS A 50 8.80 -11.50 -1.13
N HIS A 51 9.01 -10.73 -2.20
CA HIS A 51 8.08 -10.65 -3.32
C HIS A 51 8.76 -10.90 -4.66
N VAL A 52 8.06 -11.58 -5.57
CA VAL A 52 8.49 -11.75 -6.96
C VAL A 52 8.32 -10.41 -7.69
N ALA A 53 9.43 -9.83 -8.16
CA ALA A 53 9.40 -8.66 -9.03
C ALA A 53 9.37 -9.03 -10.52
N SER A 54 10.14 -10.06 -10.91
CA SER A 54 10.21 -10.48 -12.30
C SER A 54 10.69 -11.93 -12.41
N TRP A 55 10.18 -12.63 -13.41
CA TRP A 55 10.62 -13.96 -13.82
C TRP A 55 10.75 -14.00 -15.34
N ARG A 56 11.98 -14.01 -15.85
CA ARG A 56 12.31 -13.98 -17.29
C ARG A 56 13.67 -14.64 -17.51
N GLU A 57 13.83 -15.34 -18.63
CA GLU A 57 15.15 -15.84 -19.08
C GLU A 57 15.92 -16.65 -18.01
N GLY A 58 15.20 -17.44 -17.20
CA GLY A 58 15.80 -18.24 -16.13
C GLY A 58 16.25 -17.43 -14.90
N GLN A 59 15.99 -16.13 -14.86
CA GLN A 59 16.32 -15.25 -13.74
C GLN A 59 15.07 -14.86 -12.94
N LEU A 60 15.07 -15.21 -11.66
CA LEU A 60 14.05 -14.81 -10.70
C LEU A 60 14.56 -13.63 -9.88
N LEU A 61 13.92 -12.48 -10.02
CA LEU A 61 14.20 -11.30 -9.21
C LEU A 61 13.21 -11.23 -8.05
N LEU A 62 13.75 -11.25 -6.84
CA LEU A 62 13.02 -11.11 -5.59
C LEU A 62 13.33 -9.75 -4.94
N ILE A 63 12.27 -9.04 -4.59
CA ILE A 63 12.35 -7.85 -3.74
C ILE A 63 12.26 -8.29 -2.29
N VAL A 64 13.15 -7.75 -1.46
CA VAL A 64 13.20 -8.03 -0.04
C VAL A 64 13.10 -6.73 0.75
N THR A 65 12.33 -6.72 1.83
CA THR A 65 12.06 -5.48 2.61
C THR A 65 13.31 -4.91 3.26
N ASP A 66 14.24 -5.75 3.73
CA ASP A 66 15.42 -5.30 4.47
C ASP A 66 16.61 -6.25 4.28
N GLY A 67 17.77 -5.80 4.78
CA GLY A 67 19.03 -6.54 4.66
C GLY A 67 19.07 -7.83 5.48
N HIS A 68 18.33 -7.92 6.59
CA HIS A 68 18.32 -9.11 7.43
C HIS A 68 17.71 -10.29 6.68
N TRP A 69 16.52 -10.10 6.10
CA TRP A 69 15.87 -11.12 5.28
C TRP A 69 16.65 -11.44 4.01
N ALA A 70 17.25 -10.44 3.36
CA ALA A 70 18.03 -10.66 2.16
C ALA A 70 19.26 -11.55 2.43
N THR A 71 19.91 -11.35 3.57
CA THR A 71 21.06 -12.15 4.01
C THR A 71 20.63 -13.60 4.29
N ARG A 72 19.54 -13.79 5.04
CA ARG A 72 19.00 -15.12 5.35
C ARG A 72 18.58 -15.89 4.09
N LEU A 73 17.92 -15.22 3.14
CA LEU A 73 17.50 -15.83 1.87
C LEU A 73 18.71 -16.18 0.98
N ARG A 74 19.77 -15.36 0.97
CA ARG A 74 21.01 -15.66 0.26
C ARG A 74 21.70 -16.91 0.79
N TYR A 75 21.77 -17.08 2.12
CA TYR A 75 22.29 -18.33 2.71
C TYR A 75 21.47 -19.56 2.32
N GLN A 76 20.15 -19.40 2.15
CA GLN A 76 19.26 -20.48 1.75
C GLN A 76 19.08 -20.60 0.23
N GLN A 77 19.77 -19.80 -0.58
CA GLN A 77 19.51 -19.68 -2.02
C GLN A 77 19.59 -21.02 -2.75
N LYS A 78 20.62 -21.84 -2.50
CA LYS A 78 20.78 -23.16 -3.13
C LYS A 78 19.63 -24.12 -2.77
N ARG A 79 19.09 -24.03 -1.56
CA ARG A 79 17.94 -24.84 -1.13
C ARG A 79 16.67 -24.34 -1.82
N LEU A 80 16.43 -23.03 -1.75
CA LEU A 80 15.27 -22.38 -2.35
C LEU A 80 15.22 -22.62 -3.88
N GLN A 81 16.35 -22.48 -4.58
CA GLN A 81 16.43 -22.73 -6.01
C GLN A 81 16.02 -24.15 -6.37
N ARG A 82 16.53 -25.17 -5.65
CA ARG A 82 16.15 -26.57 -5.87
C ARG A 82 14.66 -26.81 -5.62
N GLN A 83 14.12 -26.21 -4.57
CA GLN A 83 12.70 -26.30 -4.24
C GLN A 83 11.81 -25.63 -5.30
N LEU A 84 12.23 -24.48 -5.82
CA LEU A 84 11.49 -23.79 -6.87
C LEU A 84 11.55 -24.54 -8.20
N MET A 85 12.70 -25.09 -8.57
CA MET A 85 12.86 -25.90 -9.80
C MET A 85 12.00 -27.18 -9.83
N ALA A 86 11.42 -27.59 -8.71
CA ALA A 86 10.44 -28.68 -8.67
C ALA A 86 9.08 -28.29 -9.28
N PHE A 87 8.82 -27.00 -9.48
CA PHE A 87 7.65 -26.49 -10.19
C PHE A 87 7.98 -26.25 -11.66
N ASP A 88 7.08 -26.65 -12.55
CA ASP A 88 7.25 -26.49 -14.00
C ASP A 88 7.46 -25.02 -14.40
N GLU A 89 6.83 -24.07 -13.69
CA GLU A 89 6.97 -22.64 -13.93
C GLU A 89 8.40 -22.12 -13.74
N PHE A 90 9.19 -22.78 -12.91
CA PHE A 90 10.57 -22.43 -12.57
C PHE A 90 11.57 -23.49 -13.07
N ALA A 91 11.18 -24.40 -13.96
CA ALA A 91 12.05 -25.47 -14.47
C ALA A 91 13.36 -24.92 -15.09
N SER A 92 13.30 -23.73 -15.70
CA SER A 92 14.46 -23.05 -16.30
C SER A 92 15.22 -22.11 -15.34
N LEU A 93 14.99 -22.21 -14.03
CA LEU A 93 15.61 -21.33 -13.02
C LEU A 93 17.12 -21.56 -12.89
N THR A 94 17.90 -20.62 -13.40
CA THR A 94 19.35 -20.63 -13.31
C THR A 94 19.87 -19.76 -12.17
N ARG A 95 19.21 -18.63 -11.89
CA ARG A 95 19.68 -17.65 -10.91
C ARG A 95 18.53 -16.98 -10.16
N ILE A 96 18.69 -16.84 -8.85
CA ILE A 96 17.87 -15.97 -8.00
C ILE A 96 18.67 -14.70 -7.69
N GLN A 97 18.06 -13.54 -7.93
CA GLN A 97 18.60 -12.24 -7.56
C GLN A 97 17.76 -11.64 -6.43
N PHE A 98 18.44 -11.13 -5.39
CA PHE A 98 17.79 -10.46 -4.27
C PHE A 98 18.11 -8.98 -4.29
N LYS A 99 17.08 -8.14 -4.45
CA LYS A 99 17.20 -6.69 -4.36
C LYS A 99 16.48 -6.22 -3.09
N VAL A 100 17.23 -5.57 -2.21
CA VAL A 100 16.65 -4.95 -1.01
C VAL A 100 15.97 -3.66 -1.43
N GLN A 101 14.69 -3.54 -1.12
CA GLN A 101 13.92 -2.31 -1.26
C GLN A 101 13.26 -2.04 0.09
N PRO A 102 13.83 -1.13 0.90
CA PRO A 102 13.21 -0.68 2.13
C PRO A 102 11.79 -0.22 1.84
N SER A 103 10.82 -0.74 2.59
CA SER A 103 9.46 -0.26 2.53
C SER A 103 9.45 1.20 2.97
N THR A 104 9.41 2.11 2.01
CA THR A 104 9.06 3.52 2.23
C THR A 104 7.57 3.57 2.49
N SER A 105 7.12 2.95 3.58
CA SER A 105 5.80 3.27 4.09
C SER A 105 5.89 4.76 4.42
N PRO A 106 5.10 5.65 3.78
CA PRO A 106 4.88 6.94 4.39
C PRO A 106 4.28 6.58 5.74
N GLN A 107 5.08 6.73 6.79
CA GLN A 107 4.59 6.67 8.15
C GLN A 107 3.34 7.52 8.09
N LYS A 108 2.18 6.87 8.24
CA LYS A 108 0.89 7.53 8.19
C LYS A 108 1.05 8.54 9.31
N THR A 109 1.41 9.78 8.97
CA THR A 109 1.34 10.89 9.89
C THR A 109 -0.15 10.87 10.15
N ALA A 110 -0.52 10.29 11.30
CA ALA A 110 -1.83 10.47 11.84
C ALA A 110 -2.03 11.96 11.69
N GLY A 111 -2.92 12.36 10.78
CA GLY A 111 -3.10 13.76 10.44
C GLY A 111 -3.27 14.42 11.80
N GLN A 112 -2.32 15.25 12.19
CA GLN A 112 -2.42 15.92 13.47
C GLN A 112 -3.66 16.76 13.28
N THR A 113 -4.79 16.31 13.83
CA THR A 113 -5.93 17.18 14.01
C THR A 113 -5.36 18.28 14.87
N MET A 114 -5.24 19.47 14.29
CA MET A 114 -4.87 20.64 15.06
C MET A 114 -6.03 20.86 16.01
N ASP A 115 -5.95 20.23 17.18
CA ASP A 115 -6.94 20.42 18.23
C ASP A 115 -6.75 21.83 18.76
N LEU A 116 -7.83 22.62 18.75
CA LEU A 116 -7.83 23.97 19.28
C LEU A 116 -7.69 23.87 20.81
N SER A 117 -6.65 24.48 21.37
CA SER A 117 -6.45 24.53 22.83
C SER A 117 -7.51 25.40 23.50
N GLU A 118 -7.77 25.17 24.79
CA GLU A 118 -8.73 25.95 25.58
C GLU A 118 -8.39 27.45 25.54
N ASN A 119 -7.13 27.82 25.76
CA ASN A 119 -6.69 29.22 25.69
C ASN A 119 -6.95 29.88 24.31
N ALA A 120 -6.77 29.12 23.23
CA ALA A 120 -7.04 29.63 21.88
C ALA A 120 -8.55 29.78 21.64
N ALA A 121 -9.36 28.87 22.19
CA ALA A 121 -10.81 28.94 22.14
C ALA A 121 -11.36 30.15 22.91
N GLU A 122 -10.84 30.41 24.11
CA GLU A 122 -11.20 31.58 24.92
C GLU A 122 -10.86 32.89 24.20
N ALA A 123 -9.67 32.97 23.60
CA ALA A 123 -9.28 34.15 22.82
C ALA A 123 -10.18 34.38 21.59
N ILE A 124 -10.57 33.30 20.90
CA ILE A 124 -11.49 33.36 19.76
C ILE A 124 -12.90 33.77 20.22
N GLN A 125 -13.37 33.27 21.36
CA GLN A 125 -14.66 33.62 21.93
C GLN A 125 -14.72 35.09 22.34
N ALA A 126 -13.70 35.58 23.06
CA ALA A 126 -13.59 37.00 23.42
C ALA A 126 -13.58 37.91 22.18
N THR A 127 -12.91 37.48 21.11
CA THR A 127 -12.92 38.20 19.84
C THR A 127 -14.32 38.19 19.19
N ALA A 128 -15.05 37.08 19.28
CA ALA A 128 -16.41 36.98 18.73
C ALA A 128 -17.39 37.92 19.43
N ASP A 129 -17.25 38.12 20.73
CA ASP A 129 -18.12 38.99 21.55
C ASP A 129 -18.00 40.47 21.16
N GLU A 130 -16.85 40.89 20.64
CA GLU A 130 -16.58 42.27 20.19
C GLU A 130 -17.02 42.55 18.74
N ILE A 131 -17.34 41.51 17.96
CA ILE A 131 -17.71 41.63 16.54
C ILE A 131 -19.19 41.94 16.36
N ARG A 132 -19.45 43.03 15.62
CA ARG A 132 -20.81 43.52 15.31
C ARG A 132 -21.45 42.81 14.11
N ASP A 133 -20.63 42.24 13.23
CA ASP A 133 -21.15 41.49 12.08
C ASP A 133 -21.68 40.12 12.54
N PRO A 134 -22.97 39.83 12.36
CA PRO A 134 -23.57 38.60 12.89
C PRO A 134 -23.06 37.33 12.20
N GLY A 135 -22.67 37.40 10.92
CA GLY A 135 -22.17 36.26 10.17
C GLY A 135 -20.78 35.84 10.60
N LEU A 136 -19.89 36.81 10.79
CA LEU A 136 -18.54 36.61 11.26
C LEU A 136 -18.52 36.16 12.72
N ARG A 137 -19.35 36.78 13.58
CA ARG A 137 -19.50 36.35 14.97
C ARG A 137 -19.90 34.88 15.07
N ALA A 138 -20.94 34.46 14.36
CA ALA A 138 -21.40 33.07 14.37
C ALA A 138 -20.32 32.08 13.86
N ALA A 139 -19.50 32.51 12.90
CA ALA A 139 -18.40 31.68 12.40
C ALA A 139 -17.29 31.50 13.46
N LEU A 140 -16.96 32.53 14.23
CA LEU A 140 -15.98 32.48 15.31
C LEU A 140 -16.48 31.70 16.53
N GLU A 141 -17.73 31.89 16.94
CA GLU A 141 -18.37 31.10 18.01
C GLU A 141 -18.35 29.60 17.66
N ARG A 142 -18.68 29.27 16.41
CA ARG A 142 -18.58 27.88 15.93
C ARG A 142 -17.16 27.35 15.96
N LEU A 143 -16.16 28.17 15.67
CA LEU A 143 -14.75 27.77 15.72
C LEU A 143 -14.29 27.52 17.17
N ALA A 144 -14.64 28.40 18.11
CA ALA A 144 -14.31 28.26 19.53
C ALA A 144 -14.93 26.98 20.14
N ALA A 145 -16.15 26.62 19.73
CA ALA A 145 -16.84 25.41 20.20
C ALA A 145 -16.18 24.08 19.82
N HIS A 146 -15.20 24.07 18.92
CA HIS A 146 -14.48 22.85 18.49
C HIS A 146 -13.22 22.56 19.33
N ALA A 147 -12.96 23.33 20.39
CA ALA A 147 -11.87 23.06 21.31
C ALA A 147 -12.08 21.75 22.07
N ARG A 148 -11.03 20.95 22.19
CA ARG A 148 -11.04 19.73 23.00
C ARG A 148 -10.11 19.90 24.21
N PRO A 149 -10.56 19.53 25.41
CA PRO A 149 -9.70 19.57 26.59
C PRO A 149 -8.52 18.63 26.36
N LYS A 150 -7.31 19.14 26.58
CA LYS A 150 -6.09 18.35 26.50
C LYS A 150 -6.05 17.42 27.72
N SER A 151 -6.43 16.15 27.54
CA SER A 151 -6.20 15.09 28.54
C SER A 151 -4.74 14.68 28.61
#